data_AF-A0A3N4SJ48-F1
#
_entry.id   AF-A0A3N4SJ48-F1
#
_cell.length_a   1.000
_cell.length_b   1.000
_cell.length_c   1.000
_cell.angle_alpha   90.00
_cell.angle_beta   90.00
_cell.angle_gamma   90.00
#
_symmetry.space_group_name_H-M   'P 1'
#
loop_
_entity.id
_entity.type
_entity.pdbx_description
1 polymer ?
#
loop_
_entity_poly.entity_id
_entity_poly.type
_entity_poly.pdbx_seq_one_letter_code
_entity_poly.pdbx_strand_id
1 'polypeptide(L)'
;MGCAWRGCSRGCAMVTRERDELPLRPFTVFRLSFAALAVAAVVLGCVGFRTYLRQRPEFGHGPADLLYYSCQLFVLSATPLDRGGPLPLALDVARYAAPLTTVYALAETVRILGAGELLRLRMARLRGHCVVCGSGGTARMLAARLRAAGKTVVVVSAAGNDDGVLNVVGDGRRPETLRRAGAVRAAAVYACDEDYGANVLIAAAVRDLATRSREPLRVHAAVADQEMCTALQARHLVGTAQSRVRLDFFNVDVLAARQLAAEEGFEAQDAAAPAGCLIVGVSPFARALLVELARRWRLREHPSGPLPVTWAGDSATAALTALCTRYEFLAEVCRLTPRDMPETGHAVNELLSELRSAEPATVPGRVYVCCRPDDVSLRTALTAVRAWPTTPDGLTLQLQEAGSYGASLGDGDTAMLDDLGGRLRPFGVLDAACRPELLDDDLMEQLARAFHEEYVLARRRHGDVVAANPSMVPWERLPGRLQEDNRAAARHIGPKLRSIDCAIAPRVAPKPPFAFRDDEIGRLAVMEHRRWLAARQREGWTYGHVRDDTARTRPDLVEWELLGESVRDRDRDAVRALPSVLATAGFQIVRLTPEEP
;
A
#
# COMPACT_ATOMS: atom_id res chain seq x y z
N MET A 1 16.62 19.22 -41.20
CA MET A 1 17.61 18.17 -40.88
C MET A 1 17.01 17.35 -39.75
N GLY A 2 16.48 16.15 -39.89
CA GLY A 2 16.60 15.13 -40.92
C GLY A 2 16.84 13.80 -40.20
N CYS A 3 15.78 13.03 -39.92
CA CYS A 3 15.77 11.57 -40.06
C CYS A 3 14.39 11.00 -39.71
N ALA A 4 13.65 10.63 -40.75
CA ALA A 4 12.50 9.77 -40.70
C ALA A 4 12.97 8.30 -40.73
N TRP A 5 12.31 7.42 -39.98
CA TRP A 5 12.22 6.01 -40.32
C TRP A 5 10.77 5.56 -40.22
N ARG A 6 10.13 5.54 -41.39
CA ARG A 6 8.88 4.86 -41.66
C ARG A 6 9.20 3.38 -41.87
N GLY A 7 8.64 2.51 -41.04
CA GLY A 7 8.62 1.06 -41.26
C GLY A 7 7.19 0.64 -41.62
N CYS A 8 6.93 0.44 -42.91
CA CYS A 8 5.72 -0.17 -43.42
C CYS A 8 6.01 -1.66 -43.61
N SER A 9 5.24 -2.55 -42.97
CA SER A 9 5.11 -3.94 -43.40
C SER A 9 3.65 -4.35 -43.31
N ARG A 10 2.94 -4.15 -44.42
CA ARG A 10 1.72 -4.88 -44.75
C ARG A 10 2.11 -6.34 -45.01
N GLY A 11 1.56 -7.26 -44.24
CA GLY A 11 1.62 -8.70 -44.44
C GLY A 11 0.27 -9.30 -44.05
N CYS A 12 -0.42 -9.77 -45.07
CA CYS A 12 -1.78 -10.31 -45.06
C CYS A 12 -1.86 -11.63 -44.27
N ALA A 13 -2.85 -11.78 -43.38
CA ALA A 13 -3.54 -13.04 -43.16
C ALA A 13 -4.87 -12.79 -42.42
N MET A 14 -5.98 -13.06 -43.11
CA MET A 14 -7.29 -13.25 -42.50
C MET A 14 -7.19 -14.26 -41.36
N VAL A 15 -7.71 -13.92 -40.19
CA VAL A 15 -8.15 -14.92 -39.21
C VAL A 15 -9.63 -14.67 -38.95
N THR A 16 -10.41 -15.54 -39.55
CA THR A 16 -11.82 -15.76 -39.34
C THR A 16 -12.17 -15.88 -37.85
N ARG A 17 -13.32 -15.31 -37.48
CA ARG A 17 -14.07 -15.69 -36.28
C ARG A 17 -14.22 -17.22 -36.23
N GLU A 18 -13.45 -17.87 -35.38
CA GLU A 18 -13.80 -19.19 -34.84
C GLU A 18 -14.32 -18.99 -33.42
N ARG A 19 -15.47 -19.62 -33.16
CA ARG A 19 -16.11 -19.71 -31.85
C ARG A 19 -15.11 -20.32 -30.86
N ASP A 20 -15.12 -19.79 -29.64
CA ASP A 20 -14.40 -20.31 -28.49
C ASP A 20 -14.64 -21.82 -28.27
N GLU A 21 -13.79 -22.66 -28.84
CA GLU A 21 -13.40 -23.90 -28.19
C GLU A 21 -12.24 -23.55 -27.25
N LEU A 22 -12.56 -23.36 -25.98
CA LEU A 22 -11.59 -23.21 -24.90
C LEU A 22 -10.50 -24.28 -25.06
N PRO A 23 -9.21 -23.93 -25.26
CA PRO A 23 -8.17 -24.94 -25.30
C PRO A 23 -8.22 -25.65 -23.95
N LEU A 24 -8.49 -26.96 -23.99
CA LEU A 24 -8.41 -27.83 -22.83
C LEU A 24 -7.08 -27.52 -22.14
N ARG A 25 -7.13 -26.99 -20.91
CA ARG A 25 -5.95 -26.66 -20.11
C ARG A 25 -4.95 -27.83 -20.24
N PRO A 26 -3.64 -27.60 -20.36
CA PRO A 26 -2.66 -28.67 -20.60
C PRO A 26 -2.84 -29.85 -19.62
N PHE A 27 -3.23 -29.56 -18.37
CA PHE A 27 -3.57 -30.54 -17.34
C PHE A 27 -4.75 -31.48 -17.68
N THR A 28 -5.78 -30.99 -18.37
CA THR A 28 -6.93 -31.80 -18.80
C THR A 28 -6.54 -32.71 -19.97
N VAL A 29 -5.71 -32.23 -20.89
CA VAL A 29 -5.19 -33.03 -22.01
C VAL A 29 -4.30 -34.17 -21.51
N PHE A 30 -3.42 -33.91 -20.55
CA PHE A 30 -2.59 -34.96 -19.94
C PHE A 30 -3.42 -36.02 -19.23
N ARG A 31 -4.46 -35.64 -18.47
CA ARG A 31 -5.37 -36.59 -17.81
C ARG A 31 -6.17 -37.43 -18.79
N LEU A 32 -6.62 -36.84 -19.89
CA LEU A 32 -7.33 -37.57 -20.96
C LEU A 32 -6.39 -38.53 -21.70
N SER A 33 -5.16 -38.10 -21.99
CA SER A 33 -4.15 -38.97 -22.61
C SER A 33 -3.79 -40.17 -21.73
N PHE A 34 -3.79 -39.99 -20.42
CA PHE A 34 -3.54 -41.04 -19.45
C PHE A 34 -4.71 -42.03 -19.34
N ALA A 35 -5.94 -41.53 -19.27
CA ALA A 35 -7.13 -42.37 -19.31
C ALA A 35 -7.19 -43.18 -20.62
N ALA A 36 -6.83 -42.56 -21.74
CA ALA A 36 -6.70 -43.24 -23.03
C ALA A 36 -5.61 -44.32 -23.01
N LEU A 37 -4.46 -44.06 -22.38
CA LEU A 37 -3.39 -45.06 -22.21
C LEU A 37 -3.83 -46.25 -21.36
N ALA A 38 -4.56 -46.01 -20.27
CA ALA A 38 -5.10 -47.09 -19.42
C ALA A 38 -6.12 -47.95 -20.19
N VAL A 39 -7.03 -47.32 -20.94
CA VAL A 39 -7.99 -48.03 -21.79
C VAL A 39 -7.27 -48.80 -22.90
N ALA A 40 -6.27 -48.18 -23.54
CA ALA A 40 -5.45 -48.83 -24.57
C ALA A 40 -4.70 -50.05 -24.00
N ALA A 41 -4.16 -49.96 -22.79
CA ALA A 41 -3.49 -51.08 -22.11
C ALA A 41 -4.45 -52.24 -21.85
N VAL A 42 -5.70 -51.96 -21.42
CA VAL A 42 -6.74 -52.99 -21.24
C VAL A 42 -7.16 -53.61 -22.57
N VAL A 43 -7.38 -52.81 -23.61
CA VAL A 43 -7.78 -53.30 -24.93
C VAL A 43 -6.67 -54.15 -25.56
N LEU A 44 -5.43 -53.67 -25.54
CA LEU A 44 -4.27 -54.41 -26.04
C LEU A 44 -4.01 -55.68 -25.21
N GLY A 45 -4.26 -55.64 -23.90
CA GLY A 45 -4.27 -56.81 -23.02
C GLY A 45 -5.29 -57.84 -23.48
N CYS A 46 -6.56 -57.46 -23.68
CA CYS A 46 -7.64 -58.35 -24.08
C CYS A 46 -7.39 -58.98 -25.46
N VAL A 47 -6.92 -58.19 -26.44
CA VAL A 47 -6.56 -58.67 -27.79
C VAL A 47 -5.33 -59.58 -27.72
N GLY A 48 -4.34 -59.20 -26.92
CA GLY A 48 -3.12 -59.95 -26.68
C GLY A 48 -3.38 -61.32 -26.06
N PHE A 49 -4.15 -61.37 -24.97
CA PHE A 49 -4.56 -62.62 -24.31
C PHE A 49 -5.46 -63.47 -25.19
N ARG A 50 -6.37 -62.88 -25.98
CA ARG A 50 -7.19 -63.64 -26.93
C ARG A 50 -6.36 -64.37 -27.97
N THR A 51 -5.21 -63.81 -28.36
CA THR A 51 -4.28 -64.44 -29.31
C THR A 51 -3.39 -65.44 -28.60
N TYR A 52 -2.82 -65.07 -27.45
CA TYR A 52 -1.88 -65.87 -26.67
C TYR A 52 -2.50 -67.15 -26.10
N LEU A 53 -3.77 -67.10 -25.67
CA LEU A 53 -4.47 -68.21 -25.04
C LEU A 53 -5.06 -69.23 -26.02
N ARG A 54 -5.09 -68.96 -27.34
CA ARG A 54 -5.63 -69.90 -28.35
C ARG A 54 -4.96 -71.28 -28.34
N GLN A 55 -3.72 -71.34 -27.88
CA GLN A 55 -2.90 -72.56 -27.84
C GLN A 55 -2.74 -73.09 -26.40
N ARG A 56 -3.49 -72.55 -25.43
CA ARG A 56 -3.38 -72.87 -23.99
C ARG A 56 -4.76 -73.13 -23.38
N PRO A 57 -5.31 -74.35 -23.56
CA PRO A 57 -6.66 -74.69 -23.09
C PRO A 57 -6.80 -74.74 -21.56
N GLU A 58 -5.69 -74.67 -20.81
CA GLU A 58 -5.68 -74.67 -19.35
C GLU A 58 -6.19 -73.37 -18.70
N PHE A 59 -6.44 -72.31 -19.48
CA PHE A 59 -6.92 -71.01 -19.00
C PHE A 59 -8.31 -70.68 -19.56
N GLY A 60 -9.05 -69.82 -18.85
CA GLY A 60 -10.34 -69.33 -19.31
C GLY A 60 -10.22 -68.48 -20.59
N HIS A 61 -11.14 -68.68 -21.53
CA HIS A 61 -11.19 -67.93 -22.80
C HIS A 61 -12.39 -66.97 -22.88
N GLY A 62 -13.19 -66.88 -21.82
CA GLY A 62 -14.36 -66.03 -21.77
C GLY A 62 -13.99 -64.55 -21.85
N PRO A 63 -14.89 -63.67 -22.33
CA PRO A 63 -14.64 -62.22 -22.34
C PRO A 63 -14.31 -61.66 -20.95
N ALA A 64 -14.93 -62.22 -19.90
CA ALA A 64 -14.65 -61.86 -18.50
C ALA A 64 -13.25 -62.30 -18.05
N ASP A 65 -12.79 -63.48 -18.48
CA ASP A 65 -11.46 -64.00 -18.15
C ASP A 65 -10.36 -63.14 -18.80
N LEU A 66 -10.54 -62.79 -20.08
CA LEU A 66 -9.61 -61.93 -20.81
C LEU A 66 -9.49 -60.53 -20.19
N LEU A 67 -10.63 -59.97 -19.76
CA LEU A 67 -10.64 -58.70 -19.04
C LEU A 67 -9.92 -58.82 -17.69
N TYR A 68 -10.20 -59.89 -16.94
CA TYR A 68 -9.56 -60.16 -15.65
C TYR A 68 -8.03 -60.26 -15.79
N TYR A 69 -7.52 -61.05 -16.74
CA TYR A 69 -6.07 -61.15 -16.98
C TYR A 69 -5.45 -59.83 -17.43
N SER A 70 -6.17 -59.03 -18.21
CA SER A 70 -5.72 -57.69 -18.63
C SER A 70 -5.63 -56.72 -17.46
N CYS A 71 -6.55 -56.81 -16.50
CA CYS A 71 -6.49 -56.04 -15.26
C CYS A 71 -5.33 -56.49 -14.35
N GLN A 72 -4.99 -57.79 -14.31
CA GLN A 72 -3.86 -58.28 -13.51
C GLN A 72 -2.53 -57.60 -13.91
N LEU A 73 -2.34 -57.28 -15.20
CA LEU A 73 -1.12 -56.62 -15.71
C LEU A 73 -0.80 -55.30 -14.97
N PHE A 74 -1.80 -54.61 -14.42
CA PHE A 74 -1.61 -53.36 -13.67
C PHE A 74 -0.84 -53.55 -12.35
N VAL A 75 -0.76 -54.80 -11.85
CA VAL A 75 -0.08 -55.16 -10.60
C VAL A 75 1.18 -55.99 -10.89
N LEU A 76 1.75 -55.89 -12.11
CA LEU A 76 2.95 -56.62 -12.54
C LEU A 76 2.82 -58.15 -12.43
N SER A 77 1.61 -58.66 -12.55
CA SER A 77 1.31 -60.09 -12.46
C SER A 77 0.30 -60.46 -13.54
N ALA A 78 0.40 -61.65 -14.12
CA ALA A 78 -0.72 -62.23 -14.86
C ALA A 78 -0.55 -63.75 -14.91
N THR A 79 -1.52 -64.47 -14.38
CA THR A 79 -1.45 -65.93 -14.21
C THR A 79 -1.11 -66.69 -15.52
N PRO A 80 -1.58 -66.26 -16.71
CA PRO A 80 -1.19 -66.92 -17.96
C PRO A 80 0.26 -66.69 -18.41
N LEU A 81 0.92 -65.65 -17.91
CA LEU A 81 2.28 -65.24 -18.31
C LEU A 81 3.39 -65.92 -17.48
N ASP A 82 3.05 -66.58 -16.37
CA ASP A 82 4.03 -67.20 -15.45
C ASP A 82 4.91 -68.28 -16.09
N ARG A 83 4.40 -68.94 -17.14
CA ARG A 83 5.13 -70.01 -17.87
C ARG A 83 6.09 -69.48 -18.94
N GLY A 84 6.12 -68.17 -19.19
CA GLY A 84 6.93 -67.56 -20.25
C GLY A 84 6.51 -67.97 -21.68
N GLY A 85 7.22 -67.45 -22.68
CA GLY A 85 7.01 -67.73 -24.11
C GLY A 85 6.97 -66.46 -24.99
N PRO A 86 6.93 -66.63 -26.33
CA PRO A 86 6.83 -65.50 -27.25
C PRO A 86 5.47 -64.81 -27.07
N LEU A 87 5.50 -63.50 -26.83
CA LEU A 87 4.30 -62.69 -26.60
C LEU A 87 3.86 -62.02 -27.90
N PRO A 88 2.55 -61.98 -28.20
CA PRO A 88 2.02 -61.11 -29.23
C PRO A 88 2.37 -59.65 -28.91
N LEU A 89 2.68 -58.85 -29.93
CA LEU A 89 3.09 -57.45 -29.77
C LEU A 89 2.11 -56.64 -28.90
N ALA A 90 0.80 -56.85 -29.09
CA ALA A 90 -0.24 -56.19 -28.29
C ALA A 90 -0.11 -56.49 -26.79
N LEU A 91 0.20 -57.74 -26.44
CA LEU A 91 0.36 -58.17 -25.04
C LEU A 91 1.67 -57.65 -24.44
N ASP A 92 2.74 -57.61 -25.23
CA ASP A 92 4.04 -57.09 -24.78
C ASP A 92 3.96 -55.59 -24.49
N VAL A 93 3.28 -54.81 -25.34
CA VAL A 93 3.01 -53.38 -25.09
C VAL A 93 2.13 -53.21 -23.85
N ALA A 94 1.05 -54.00 -23.72
CA ALA A 94 0.15 -53.91 -22.56
C ALA A 94 0.86 -54.22 -21.23
N ARG A 95 1.79 -55.19 -21.23
CA ARG A 95 2.57 -55.60 -20.05
C ARG A 95 3.41 -54.47 -19.45
N TYR A 96 3.87 -53.52 -20.26
CA TYR A 96 4.61 -52.35 -19.77
C TYR A 96 3.70 -51.13 -19.58
N ALA A 97 2.71 -50.94 -20.44
CA ALA A 97 1.78 -49.81 -20.34
C ALA A 97 0.92 -49.86 -19.07
N ALA A 98 0.40 -51.03 -18.70
CA ALA A 98 -0.48 -51.18 -17.52
C ALA A 98 0.23 -50.83 -16.19
N PRO A 99 1.40 -51.39 -15.84
CA PRO A 99 2.12 -50.97 -14.63
C PRO A 99 2.53 -49.49 -14.62
N LEU A 100 2.94 -48.95 -15.77
CA LEU A 100 3.30 -47.53 -15.89
C LEU A 100 2.10 -46.64 -15.52
N THR A 101 0.90 -47.06 -15.89
CA THR A 101 -0.31 -46.34 -15.49
C THR A 101 -0.56 -46.40 -13.98
N THR A 102 -0.42 -47.57 -13.35
CA THR A 102 -0.52 -47.69 -11.88
C THR A 102 0.49 -46.81 -11.15
N VAL A 103 1.75 -46.78 -11.60
CA VAL A 103 2.81 -45.95 -11.02
C VAL A 103 2.50 -44.46 -11.14
N TYR A 104 2.03 -44.01 -12.30
CA TYR A 104 1.62 -42.62 -12.50
C TYR A 104 0.44 -42.23 -11.61
N ALA A 105 -0.60 -43.07 -11.53
CA ALA A 105 -1.76 -42.80 -10.68
C ALA A 105 -1.36 -42.71 -9.20
N LEU A 106 -0.44 -43.55 -8.75
CA LEU A 106 0.13 -43.49 -7.40
C LEU A 106 0.94 -42.19 -7.19
N ALA A 107 1.80 -41.82 -8.14
CA ALA A 107 2.57 -40.60 -8.08
C ALA A 107 1.69 -39.34 -8.07
N GLU A 108 0.61 -39.30 -8.86
CA GLU A 108 -0.36 -38.20 -8.85
C GLU A 108 -1.09 -38.13 -7.50
N THR A 109 -1.48 -39.27 -6.93
CA THR A 109 -2.12 -39.36 -5.62
C THR A 109 -1.19 -38.84 -4.50
N VAL A 110 0.08 -39.25 -4.51
CA VAL A 110 1.10 -38.75 -3.56
C VAL A 110 1.36 -37.27 -3.76
N ARG A 111 1.38 -36.76 -5.00
CA ARG A 111 1.54 -35.34 -5.28
C ARG A 111 0.37 -34.52 -4.73
N ILE A 112 -0.87 -34.99 -4.89
CA ILE A 112 -2.08 -34.31 -4.40
C ILE A 112 -2.09 -34.28 -2.87
N LEU A 113 -1.80 -35.42 -2.22
CA LEU A 113 -1.77 -35.52 -0.75
C LEU A 113 -0.56 -34.79 -0.15
N GLY A 114 0.59 -34.80 -0.82
CA GLY A 114 1.85 -34.23 -0.33
C GLY A 114 2.06 -32.75 -0.64
N ALA A 115 1.33 -32.17 -1.60
CA ALA A 115 1.47 -30.76 -1.98
C ALA A 115 1.24 -29.81 -0.78
N GLY A 116 0.25 -30.11 0.07
CA GLY A 116 -0.04 -29.33 1.28
C GLY A 116 1.10 -29.39 2.31
N GLU A 117 1.72 -30.56 2.47
CA GLU A 117 2.80 -30.76 3.46
C GLU A 117 4.14 -30.18 2.99
N LEU A 118 4.44 -30.26 1.69
CA LEU A 118 5.57 -29.59 1.05
C LEU A 118 5.49 -28.07 1.18
N LEU A 119 4.31 -27.49 0.97
CA LEU A 119 4.07 -26.05 1.17
C LEU A 119 4.28 -25.66 2.64
N ARG A 120 3.80 -26.46 3.60
CA ARG A 120 4.03 -26.24 5.04
C ARG A 120 5.52 -26.25 5.39
N LEU A 121 6.28 -27.22 4.89
CA LEU A 121 7.73 -27.30 5.10
C LEU A 121 8.46 -26.12 4.47
N ARG A 122 8.05 -25.70 3.27
CA ARG A 122 8.59 -24.50 2.62
C ARG A 122 8.31 -23.24 3.44
N MET A 123 7.08 -23.06 3.91
CA MET A 123 6.68 -21.93 4.77
C MET A 123 7.42 -21.93 6.12
N ALA A 124 7.68 -23.11 6.70
CA ALA A 124 8.44 -23.24 7.94
C ALA A 124 9.89 -22.74 7.81
N ARG A 125 10.48 -22.79 6.61
CA ARG A 125 11.86 -22.36 6.33
C ARG A 125 11.98 -20.92 5.84
N LEU A 126 10.88 -20.25 5.48
CA LEU A 126 10.90 -18.86 5.04
C LEU A 126 11.30 -17.92 6.18
N ARG A 127 12.09 -16.90 5.80
CA ARG A 127 12.54 -15.77 6.63
C ARG A 127 12.57 -14.52 5.78
N GLY A 128 12.30 -13.37 6.39
CA GLY A 128 12.34 -12.08 5.70
C GLY A 128 11.26 -11.91 4.62
N HIS A 129 10.26 -12.80 4.57
CA HIS A 129 9.10 -12.67 3.70
C HIS A 129 8.08 -11.68 4.27
N CYS A 130 7.14 -11.22 3.46
CA CYS A 130 6.02 -10.40 3.90
C CYS A 130 4.78 -11.29 4.11
N VAL A 131 4.02 -11.02 5.17
CA VAL A 131 2.72 -11.65 5.39
C VAL A 131 1.62 -10.61 5.16
N VAL A 132 0.64 -10.90 4.33
CA VAL A 132 -0.52 -10.03 4.08
C VAL A 132 -1.78 -10.78 4.53
N CYS A 133 -2.48 -10.24 5.52
CA CYS A 133 -3.73 -10.81 6.03
C CYS A 133 -4.93 -10.09 5.41
N GLY A 134 -5.94 -10.85 5.00
CA GLY A 134 -7.15 -10.36 4.37
C GLY A 134 -7.31 -10.83 2.92
N SER A 135 -8.53 -10.72 2.39
CA SER A 135 -8.87 -11.08 1.00
C SER A 135 -9.40 -9.90 0.17
N GLY A 136 -9.55 -8.72 0.76
CA GLY A 136 -10.09 -7.55 0.09
C GLY A 136 -9.15 -6.90 -0.93
N GLY A 137 -9.62 -5.82 -1.57
CA GLY A 137 -8.87 -5.06 -2.57
C GLY A 137 -7.50 -4.59 -2.07
N THR A 138 -7.42 -4.05 -0.86
CA THR A 138 -6.17 -3.60 -0.24
C THR A 138 -5.17 -4.75 -0.09
N ALA A 139 -5.61 -5.91 0.40
CA ALA A 139 -4.75 -7.09 0.56
C ALA A 139 -4.24 -7.62 -0.79
N ARG A 140 -5.12 -7.75 -1.79
CA ARG A 140 -4.75 -8.20 -3.15
C ARG A 140 -3.77 -7.24 -3.81
N MET A 141 -4.06 -5.95 -3.81
CA MET A 141 -3.22 -4.93 -4.44
C MET A 141 -1.84 -4.88 -3.77
N LEU A 142 -1.80 -4.86 -2.44
CA LEU A 142 -0.53 -4.84 -1.70
C LEU A 142 0.31 -6.11 -1.94
N ALA A 143 -0.33 -7.29 -1.95
CA ALA A 143 0.36 -8.54 -2.25
C ALA A 143 0.95 -8.53 -3.68
N ALA A 144 0.22 -8.00 -4.66
CA ALA A 144 0.70 -7.85 -6.03
C ALA A 144 1.89 -6.88 -6.13
N ARG A 145 1.84 -5.71 -5.48
CA ARG A 145 2.92 -4.71 -5.48
C ARG A 145 4.18 -5.21 -4.78
N LEU A 146 4.04 -5.88 -3.65
CA LEU A 146 5.17 -6.51 -2.94
C LEU A 146 5.86 -7.58 -3.82
N ARG A 147 5.09 -8.38 -4.55
CA ARG A 147 5.64 -9.36 -5.50
C ARG A 147 6.35 -8.70 -6.67
N ALA A 148 5.77 -7.64 -7.23
CA ALA A 148 6.40 -6.86 -8.31
C ALA A 148 7.73 -6.25 -7.85
N ALA A 149 7.84 -5.86 -6.57
CA ALA A 149 9.08 -5.42 -5.93
C ALA A 149 10.04 -6.58 -5.55
N GLY A 150 9.79 -7.80 -6.04
CA GLY A 150 10.65 -8.96 -5.81
C GLY A 150 10.57 -9.58 -4.41
N LYS A 151 9.60 -9.18 -3.58
CA LYS A 151 9.43 -9.74 -2.23
C LYS A 151 8.69 -11.08 -2.28
N THR A 152 9.07 -11.99 -1.38
CA THR A 152 8.28 -13.21 -1.13
C THR A 152 7.08 -12.84 -0.28
N VAL A 153 5.87 -13.17 -0.74
CA VAL A 153 4.62 -12.81 -0.06
C VAL A 153 3.84 -14.07 0.31
N VAL A 154 3.36 -14.10 1.56
CA VAL A 154 2.43 -15.09 2.07
C VAL A 154 1.11 -14.40 2.39
N VAL A 155 0.02 -14.83 1.76
CA VAL A 155 -1.33 -14.31 2.03
C VAL A 155 -2.02 -15.19 3.07
N VAL A 156 -2.73 -14.57 4.00
CA VAL A 156 -3.57 -15.25 4.99
C VAL A 156 -5.01 -14.82 4.74
N SER A 157 -5.86 -15.74 4.33
CA SER A 157 -7.28 -15.47 4.10
C SER A 157 -8.16 -16.64 4.52
N ALA A 158 -9.42 -16.34 4.84
CA ALA A 158 -10.39 -17.34 5.28
C ALA A 158 -10.87 -18.25 4.13
N ALA A 159 -11.04 -17.70 2.92
CA ALA A 159 -11.53 -18.42 1.74
C ALA A 159 -10.41 -19.10 0.93
N GLY A 160 -9.16 -18.78 1.23
CA GLY A 160 -8.02 -19.09 0.38
C GLY A 160 -7.93 -18.21 -0.86
N ASN A 161 -6.77 -18.20 -1.51
CA ASN A 161 -6.55 -17.49 -2.77
C ASN A 161 -5.82 -18.41 -3.77
N ASP A 162 -6.27 -18.43 -5.03
CA ASP A 162 -5.80 -19.30 -6.11
C ASP A 162 -4.82 -18.58 -7.07
N ASP A 163 -4.43 -17.34 -6.77
CA ASP A 163 -3.58 -16.47 -7.63
C ASP A 163 -2.09 -16.86 -7.72
N GLY A 164 -1.73 -18.11 -7.44
CA GLY A 164 -0.34 -18.58 -7.42
C GLY A 164 0.54 -17.94 -6.34
N VAL A 165 -0.06 -17.32 -5.33
CA VAL A 165 0.61 -16.77 -4.13
C VAL A 165 0.70 -17.86 -3.07
N LEU A 166 1.76 -17.84 -2.26
CA LEU A 166 1.82 -18.70 -1.06
C LEU A 166 0.67 -18.31 -0.13
N ASN A 167 -0.26 -19.22 0.11
CA ASN A 167 -1.49 -18.90 0.81
C ASN A 167 -1.70 -19.79 2.04
N VAL A 168 -2.14 -19.19 3.13
CA VAL A 168 -2.51 -19.85 4.38
C VAL A 168 -4.00 -19.72 4.63
N VAL A 169 -4.64 -20.86 4.39
CA VAL A 169 -5.91 -21.36 4.97
C VAL A 169 -6.25 -20.91 6.41
N GLY A 170 -6.88 -19.76 6.67
CA GLY A 170 -7.43 -19.49 8.01
C GLY A 170 -7.66 -18.03 8.41
N ASP A 171 -8.14 -17.86 9.65
CA ASP A 171 -8.41 -16.57 10.28
C ASP A 171 -7.13 -15.94 10.82
N GLY A 172 -6.77 -14.76 10.33
CA GLY A 172 -5.58 -14.00 10.72
C GLY A 172 -5.60 -13.53 12.19
N ARG A 173 -6.77 -13.50 12.85
CA ARG A 173 -6.88 -13.15 14.28
C ARG A 173 -6.38 -14.27 15.18
N ARG A 174 -6.26 -15.49 14.66
CA ARG A 174 -5.82 -16.66 15.44
C ARG A 174 -4.29 -16.79 15.43
N PRO A 175 -3.64 -16.89 16.60
CA PRO A 175 -2.18 -17.04 16.68
C PRO A 175 -1.63 -18.26 15.92
N GLU A 176 -2.40 -19.35 15.83
CA GLU A 176 -2.01 -20.55 15.10
C GLU A 176 -1.88 -20.31 13.59
N THR A 177 -2.81 -19.56 13.00
CA THR A 177 -2.78 -19.19 11.58
C THR A 177 -1.55 -18.33 11.28
N LEU A 178 -1.29 -17.34 12.14
CA LEU A 178 -0.13 -16.44 11.99
C LEU A 178 1.20 -17.19 12.15
N ARG A 179 1.27 -18.19 13.05
CA ARG A 179 2.45 -19.08 13.16
C ARG A 179 2.66 -19.91 11.90
N ARG A 180 1.59 -20.47 11.31
CA ARG A 180 1.65 -21.22 10.05
C ARG A 180 2.12 -20.34 8.88
N ALA A 181 1.72 -19.07 8.87
CA ALA A 181 2.20 -18.06 7.91
C ALA A 181 3.64 -17.59 8.17
N GLY A 182 4.25 -17.99 9.29
CA GLY A 182 5.60 -17.58 9.65
C GLY A 182 5.70 -16.11 10.06
N ALA A 183 4.62 -15.50 10.58
CA ALA A 183 4.56 -14.07 10.91
C ALA A 183 5.71 -13.56 11.80
N VAL A 184 6.17 -14.38 12.75
CA VAL A 184 7.29 -14.01 13.66
C VAL A 184 8.65 -13.92 12.94
N ARG A 185 8.80 -14.60 11.80
CA ARG A 185 10.02 -14.59 10.96
C ARG A 185 9.88 -13.69 9.73
N ALA A 186 8.74 -13.02 9.60
CA ALA A 186 8.47 -12.14 8.48
C ALA A 186 9.26 -10.84 8.66
N ALA A 187 9.61 -10.18 7.55
CA ALA A 187 10.15 -8.82 7.58
C ALA A 187 9.05 -7.80 7.93
N ALA A 188 7.81 -8.08 7.51
CA ALA A 188 6.63 -7.26 7.78
C ALA A 188 5.35 -8.10 7.75
N VAL A 189 4.37 -7.69 8.57
CA VAL A 189 2.99 -8.21 8.54
C VAL A 189 2.04 -7.06 8.22
N TYR A 190 1.20 -7.22 7.20
CA TYR A 190 0.20 -6.25 6.79
C TYR A 190 -1.19 -6.81 7.08
N ALA A 191 -1.94 -6.17 7.98
CA ALA A 191 -3.32 -6.51 8.28
C ALA A 191 -4.25 -5.62 7.43
N CYS A 192 -4.81 -6.22 6.38
CA CYS A 192 -5.58 -5.55 5.32
C CYS A 192 -6.91 -6.27 5.06
N ASP A 193 -7.54 -6.80 6.12
CA ASP A 193 -8.88 -7.35 6.08
C ASP A 193 -9.91 -6.24 5.81
N GLU A 194 -11.03 -6.62 5.17
CA GLU A 194 -12.14 -5.70 4.86
C GLU A 194 -12.90 -5.33 6.13
N ASP A 195 -12.92 -6.22 7.12
CA ASP A 195 -13.26 -5.88 8.50
C ASP A 195 -12.07 -5.16 9.15
N TYR A 196 -12.07 -3.82 9.09
CA TYR A 196 -11.03 -3.00 9.70
C TYR A 196 -10.87 -3.21 11.21
N GLY A 197 -11.91 -3.68 11.92
CA GLY A 197 -11.79 -4.08 13.32
C GLY A 197 -10.90 -5.31 13.51
N ALA A 198 -10.95 -6.26 12.57
CA ALA A 198 -10.09 -7.44 12.55
C ALA A 198 -8.61 -7.06 12.38
N ASN A 199 -8.29 -5.97 11.67
CA ASN A 199 -6.90 -5.55 11.45
C ASN A 199 -6.17 -5.18 12.76
N VAL A 200 -6.87 -4.52 13.68
CA VAL A 200 -6.33 -4.22 15.01
C VAL A 200 -6.09 -5.50 15.82
N LEU A 201 -6.99 -6.47 15.73
CA LEU A 201 -6.86 -7.77 16.41
C LEU A 201 -5.73 -8.62 15.83
N ILE A 202 -5.55 -8.62 14.50
CA ILE A 202 -4.42 -9.27 13.83
C ILE A 202 -3.11 -8.66 14.34
N ALA A 203 -3.01 -7.33 14.37
CA ALA A 203 -1.84 -6.63 14.88
C ALA A 203 -1.52 -6.97 16.34
N ALA A 204 -2.54 -7.03 17.20
CA ALA A 204 -2.38 -7.45 18.59
C ALA A 204 -1.89 -8.92 18.69
N ALA A 205 -2.48 -9.84 17.93
CA ALA A 205 -2.09 -11.25 17.92
C ALA A 205 -0.64 -11.45 17.43
N VAL A 206 -0.20 -10.68 16.43
CA VAL A 206 1.20 -10.68 15.97
C VAL A 206 2.13 -10.17 17.06
N ARG A 207 1.76 -9.08 17.74
CA ARG A 207 2.56 -8.51 18.84
C ARG A 207 2.76 -9.51 19.97
N ASP A 208 1.70 -10.19 20.38
CA ASP A 208 1.75 -11.20 21.45
C ASP A 208 2.64 -12.40 21.06
N LEU A 209 2.58 -12.81 19.79
CA LEU A 209 3.45 -13.87 19.24
C LEU A 209 4.92 -13.45 19.15
N ALA A 210 5.18 -12.19 18.81
CA ALA A 210 6.52 -11.67 18.56
C ALA A 210 7.28 -11.24 19.83
N THR A 211 6.66 -11.36 21.02
CA THR A 211 7.35 -11.20 22.33
C THR A 211 8.61 -12.06 22.44
N ARG A 212 8.68 -13.19 21.73
CA ARG A 212 9.82 -14.12 21.70
C ARG A 212 10.76 -13.93 20.50
N SER A 213 10.52 -12.92 19.64
CA SER A 213 11.34 -12.67 18.45
C SER A 213 12.69 -12.04 18.80
N ARG A 214 13.73 -12.46 18.08
CA ARG A 214 15.07 -11.83 18.14
C ARG A 214 15.20 -10.65 17.19
N GLU A 215 14.40 -10.60 16.13
CA GLU A 215 14.45 -9.57 15.09
C GLU A 215 13.30 -8.57 15.24
N PRO A 216 13.52 -7.29 14.88
CA PRO A 216 12.45 -6.29 14.90
C PRO A 216 11.39 -6.64 13.84
N LEU A 217 10.14 -6.70 14.27
CA LEU A 217 9.01 -7.02 13.39
C LEU A 217 8.19 -5.77 13.11
N ARG A 218 7.94 -5.48 11.85
CA ARG A 218 7.04 -4.40 11.43
C ARG A 218 5.63 -4.95 11.21
N VAL A 219 4.64 -4.25 11.76
CA VAL A 219 3.24 -4.61 11.62
C VAL A 219 2.48 -3.38 11.18
N HIS A 220 1.76 -3.47 10.06
CA HIS A 220 0.97 -2.38 9.51
C HIS A 220 -0.49 -2.80 9.49
N ALA A 221 -1.36 -2.02 10.12
CA ALA A 221 -2.79 -2.31 10.15
C ALA A 221 -3.58 -1.23 9.40
N ALA A 222 -4.34 -1.64 8.39
CA ALA A 222 -5.23 -0.76 7.67
C ALA A 222 -6.41 -0.35 8.58
N VAL A 223 -6.78 0.93 8.54
CA VAL A 223 -7.93 1.48 9.27
C VAL A 223 -8.74 2.37 8.31
N ALA A 224 -10.02 2.05 8.10
CA ALA A 224 -10.90 2.79 7.20
C ALA A 224 -11.19 4.20 7.69
N ASP A 225 -11.52 4.33 8.97
CA ASP A 225 -11.88 5.62 9.54
C ASP A 225 -10.62 6.42 9.89
N GLN A 226 -10.51 7.62 9.32
CA GLN A 226 -9.35 8.48 9.52
C GLN A 226 -9.21 8.96 10.97
N GLU A 227 -10.32 9.20 11.67
CA GLU A 227 -10.30 9.66 13.05
C GLU A 227 -9.79 8.56 13.98
N MET A 228 -10.31 7.35 13.82
CA MET A 228 -9.85 6.15 14.51
C MET A 228 -8.37 5.86 14.20
N CYS A 229 -7.96 5.95 12.94
CA CYS A 229 -6.56 5.75 12.54
C CYS A 229 -5.63 6.71 13.31
N THR A 230 -6.01 7.99 13.35
CA THR A 230 -5.26 9.03 14.07
C THR A 230 -5.27 8.80 15.58
N ALA A 231 -6.38 8.36 16.15
CA ALA A 231 -6.48 8.04 17.57
C ALA A 231 -5.54 6.89 17.97
N LEU A 232 -5.54 5.81 17.19
CA LEU A 232 -4.67 4.65 17.40
C LEU A 232 -3.19 5.03 17.25
N GLN A 233 -2.87 5.82 16.23
CA GLN A 233 -1.56 6.44 16.00
C GLN A 233 -1.08 7.27 17.20
N ALA A 234 -1.90 8.20 17.70
CA ALA A 234 -1.57 9.03 18.86
C ALA A 234 -1.28 8.19 20.12
N ARG A 235 -2.06 7.15 20.37
CA ARG A 235 -1.85 6.24 21.51
C ARG A 235 -0.58 5.40 21.36
N HIS A 236 -0.21 5.02 20.14
CA HIS A 236 1.02 4.28 19.87
C HIS A 236 2.28 5.12 20.16
N LEU A 237 2.32 6.42 19.80
CA LEU A 237 3.46 7.31 20.07
C LEU A 237 3.86 7.39 21.55
N VAL A 238 2.88 7.28 22.45
CA VAL A 238 3.08 7.42 23.89
C VAL A 238 3.48 6.09 24.54
N GLY A 239 3.34 4.95 23.86
CA GLY A 239 3.56 3.61 24.44
C GLY A 239 4.89 2.92 24.11
N THR A 240 5.70 3.43 23.18
CA THR A 240 6.69 2.62 22.44
C THR A 240 8.13 2.66 22.93
N ALA A 241 8.38 2.86 24.23
CA ALA A 241 9.76 2.94 24.67
C ALA A 241 10.58 1.65 24.47
N GLN A 242 9.98 0.44 24.36
CA GLN A 242 10.75 -0.82 24.43
C GLN A 242 10.20 -2.04 23.64
N SER A 243 9.19 -1.89 22.76
CA SER A 243 8.65 -3.04 22.00
C SER A 243 9.52 -3.37 20.78
N ARG A 244 9.90 -4.64 20.62
CA ARG A 244 10.57 -5.15 19.39
C ARG A 244 9.63 -5.19 18.18
N VAL A 245 8.34 -5.02 18.40
CA VAL A 245 7.32 -4.94 17.36
C VAL A 245 7.00 -3.47 17.14
N ARG A 246 7.30 -2.96 15.95
CA ARG A 246 6.88 -1.63 15.49
C ARG A 246 5.52 -1.80 14.83
N LEU A 247 4.48 -1.29 15.50
CA LEU A 247 3.11 -1.34 14.99
C LEU A 247 2.76 0.02 14.44
N ASP A 248 2.27 0.07 13.21
CA ASP A 248 1.75 1.29 12.64
C ASP A 248 0.36 1.07 12.06
N PHE A 249 -0.42 2.15 12.04
CA PHE A 249 -1.75 2.18 11.47
C PHE A 249 -1.73 3.09 10.27
N PHE A 250 -2.35 2.65 9.17
CA PHE A 250 -2.43 3.44 7.97
C PHE A 250 -3.86 3.55 7.46
N ASN A 251 -4.15 4.67 6.82
CA ASN A 251 -5.40 4.91 6.14
C ASN A 251 -5.11 5.04 4.63
N VAL A 252 -5.81 4.22 3.83
CA VAL A 252 -5.61 4.13 2.38
C VAL A 252 -5.88 5.47 1.70
N ASP A 253 -6.96 6.15 2.07
CA ASP A 253 -7.37 7.42 1.46
C ASP A 253 -6.33 8.53 1.72
N VAL A 254 -5.78 8.59 2.95
CA VAL A 254 -4.72 9.56 3.30
C VAL A 254 -3.44 9.31 2.51
N LEU A 255 -3.00 8.05 2.38
CA LEU A 255 -1.80 7.72 1.62
C LEU A 255 -1.97 8.02 0.12
N ALA A 256 -3.14 7.69 -0.44
CA ALA A 256 -3.47 8.01 -1.82
C ALA A 256 -3.51 9.53 -2.07
N ALA A 257 -4.16 10.28 -1.19
CA ALA A 257 -4.25 11.74 -1.30
C ALA A 257 -2.88 12.41 -1.23
N ARG A 258 -1.99 11.93 -0.36
CA ARG A 258 -0.61 12.40 -0.27
C ARG A 258 0.14 12.17 -1.58
N GLN A 259 -0.03 10.99 -2.18
CA GLN A 259 0.60 10.66 -3.44
C GLN A 259 0.08 11.52 -4.59
N LEU A 260 -1.24 11.73 -4.68
CA LEU A 260 -1.83 12.61 -5.70
C LEU A 260 -1.32 14.05 -5.55
N ALA A 261 -1.35 14.59 -4.33
CA ALA A 261 -0.86 15.93 -4.06
C ALA A 261 0.64 16.08 -4.41
N ALA A 262 1.43 14.99 -4.28
CA ALA A 262 2.82 14.95 -4.72
C ALA A 262 2.99 15.08 -6.23
N GLU A 263 2.14 14.39 -6.97
CA GLU A 263 2.15 14.41 -8.43
C GLU A 263 1.68 15.77 -9.00
N GLU A 264 0.85 16.51 -8.26
CA GLU A 264 0.43 17.87 -8.64
C GLU A 264 1.54 18.91 -8.57
N GLY A 265 2.51 18.75 -7.65
CA GLY A 265 3.69 19.61 -7.56
C GLY A 265 3.43 21.09 -7.25
N PHE A 266 2.37 21.41 -6.49
CA PHE A 266 1.96 22.81 -6.18
C PHE A 266 3.04 23.64 -5.47
N GLU A 267 3.99 22.99 -4.80
CA GLU A 267 5.13 23.64 -4.16
C GLU A 267 6.22 24.13 -5.14
N ALA A 268 6.20 23.67 -6.40
CA ALA A 268 7.24 23.96 -7.38
C ALA A 268 7.21 25.44 -7.84
N GLN A 269 8.40 26.06 -7.89
CA GLN A 269 8.58 27.48 -8.19
C GLN A 269 8.20 27.85 -9.64
N ASP A 270 8.64 27.05 -10.61
CA ASP A 270 8.42 27.28 -12.04
C ASP A 270 7.02 26.89 -12.50
N ALA A 271 6.28 26.14 -11.68
CA ALA A 271 4.89 25.80 -11.97
C ALA A 271 4.04 27.07 -11.85
N ALA A 272 3.34 27.43 -12.93
CA ALA A 272 2.32 28.47 -12.87
C ALA A 272 1.35 28.14 -11.74
N ALA A 273 1.12 29.09 -10.84
CA ALA A 273 0.16 28.91 -9.75
C ALA A 273 -1.21 28.50 -10.35
N PRO A 274 -1.86 27.44 -9.85
CA PRO A 274 -3.18 27.07 -10.34
C PRO A 274 -4.15 28.23 -10.07
N ALA A 275 -4.99 28.54 -11.06
CA ALA A 275 -6.03 29.57 -10.93
C ALA A 275 -7.01 29.26 -9.77
N GLY A 276 -7.16 27.98 -9.44
CA GLY A 276 -7.96 27.46 -8.34
C GLY A 276 -8.20 25.96 -8.48
N CYS A 277 -8.71 25.34 -7.42
CA CYS A 277 -9.10 23.94 -7.41
C CYS A 277 -10.61 23.80 -7.16
N LEU A 278 -11.25 22.85 -7.86
CA LEU A 278 -12.59 22.38 -7.55
C LEU A 278 -12.48 20.92 -7.09
N ILE A 279 -12.91 20.62 -5.87
CA ILE A 279 -13.04 19.26 -5.36
C ILE A 279 -14.53 18.94 -5.29
N VAL A 280 -14.96 17.90 -6.00
CA VAL A 280 -16.34 17.40 -6.00
C VAL A 280 -16.37 16.10 -5.22
N GLY A 281 -17.28 15.98 -4.26
CA GLY A 281 -17.43 14.84 -3.37
C GLY A 281 -16.88 15.10 -1.96
N VAL A 282 -17.52 14.49 -0.96
CA VAL A 282 -17.11 14.59 0.47
C VAL A 282 -16.50 13.31 1.04
N SER A 283 -16.01 12.43 0.15
CA SER A 283 -15.40 11.15 0.51
C SER A 283 -14.17 11.31 1.42
N PRO A 284 -13.76 10.25 2.15
CA PRO A 284 -12.53 10.29 2.96
C PRO A 284 -11.29 10.72 2.15
N PHE A 285 -11.19 10.29 0.89
CA PHE A 285 -10.16 10.72 -0.04
C PHE A 285 -10.24 12.22 -0.34
N ALA A 286 -11.41 12.76 -0.65
CA ALA A 286 -11.60 14.20 -0.90
C ALA A 286 -11.15 15.06 0.29
N ARG A 287 -11.52 14.63 1.52
CA ARG A 287 -11.12 15.29 2.76
C ARG A 287 -9.60 15.28 2.93
N ALA A 288 -8.97 14.13 2.72
CA ALA A 288 -7.52 13.99 2.81
C ALA A 288 -6.80 14.80 1.72
N LEU A 289 -7.32 14.83 0.50
CA LEU A 289 -6.76 15.57 -0.63
C LEU A 289 -6.72 17.07 -0.35
N LEU A 290 -7.80 17.65 0.17
CA LEU A 290 -7.81 19.07 0.55
C LEU A 290 -6.70 19.40 1.55
N VAL A 291 -6.50 18.54 2.57
CA VAL A 291 -5.44 18.73 3.56
C VAL A 291 -4.06 18.66 2.93
N GLU A 292 -3.78 17.65 2.11
CA GLU A 292 -2.45 17.46 1.51
C GLU A 292 -2.13 18.53 0.45
N LEU A 293 -3.11 18.99 -0.34
CA LEU A 293 -2.94 20.13 -1.24
C LEU A 293 -2.61 21.42 -0.48
N ALA A 294 -3.32 21.68 0.62
CA ALA A 294 -3.05 22.83 1.48
C ALA A 294 -1.66 22.76 2.12
N ARG A 295 -1.23 21.59 2.61
CA ARG A 295 0.12 21.41 3.17
C ARG A 295 1.20 21.79 2.14
N ARG A 296 1.07 21.30 0.91
CA ARG A 296 2.02 21.61 -0.17
C ARG A 296 1.98 23.07 -0.58
N TRP A 297 0.79 23.66 -0.66
CA TRP A 297 0.64 25.08 -0.97
C TRP A 297 1.39 25.98 0.03
N ARG A 298 1.31 25.66 1.33
CA ARG A 298 2.02 26.39 2.40
C ARG A 298 3.53 26.39 2.23
N LEU A 299 4.10 25.37 1.57
CA LEU A 299 5.54 25.23 1.34
C LEU A 299 6.06 25.99 0.13
N ARG A 300 5.20 26.64 -0.65
CA ARG A 300 5.60 27.48 -1.78
C ARG A 300 6.38 28.71 -1.31
N GLU A 301 7.49 29.05 -1.99
CA GLU A 301 8.36 30.18 -1.59
C GLU A 301 7.72 31.56 -1.80
N HIS A 302 7.04 31.72 -2.92
CA HIS A 302 6.34 32.94 -3.30
C HIS A 302 4.86 32.62 -3.56
N PRO A 303 4.04 32.49 -2.50
CA PRO A 303 2.62 32.30 -2.68
C PRO A 303 2.00 33.58 -3.25
N SER A 304 1.27 33.47 -4.35
CA SER A 304 0.51 34.57 -4.96
C SER A 304 -0.72 34.98 -4.13
N GLY A 305 -0.93 34.34 -2.97
CA GLY A 305 -2.11 34.43 -2.13
C GLY A 305 -2.52 33.06 -1.58
N PRO A 306 -3.64 32.97 -0.84
CA PRO A 306 -4.20 31.69 -0.42
C PRO A 306 -4.72 30.90 -1.62
N LEU A 307 -4.59 29.57 -1.60
CA LEU A 307 -5.07 28.69 -2.67
C LEU A 307 -6.61 28.78 -2.76
N PRO A 308 -7.19 29.22 -3.90
CA PRO A 308 -8.63 29.20 -4.07
C PRO A 308 -9.11 27.75 -4.21
N VAL A 309 -9.97 27.29 -3.31
CA VAL A 309 -10.57 25.96 -3.38
C VAL A 309 -12.07 26.05 -3.21
N THR A 310 -12.80 25.63 -4.24
CA THR A 310 -14.24 25.36 -4.15
C THR A 310 -14.41 23.89 -3.81
N TRP A 311 -15.12 23.57 -2.72
CA TRP A 311 -15.41 22.20 -2.31
C TRP A 311 -16.91 21.95 -2.39
N ALA A 312 -17.32 21.05 -3.28
CA ALA A 312 -18.70 20.78 -3.63
C ALA A 312 -19.12 19.34 -3.27
N GLY A 313 -20.36 19.14 -2.81
CA GLY A 313 -20.94 17.81 -2.55
C GLY A 313 -22.12 17.86 -1.60
N ASP A 314 -22.72 16.71 -1.28
CA ASP A 314 -24.01 16.63 -0.55
C ASP A 314 -23.98 17.25 0.86
N SER A 315 -22.78 17.44 1.45
CA SER A 315 -22.59 18.02 2.79
C SER A 315 -21.23 18.71 2.94
N ALA A 316 -20.78 19.39 1.88
CA ALA A 316 -19.48 20.04 1.84
C ALA A 316 -19.28 21.07 2.97
N THR A 317 -20.31 21.84 3.33
CA THR A 317 -20.22 22.85 4.41
C THR A 317 -19.94 22.21 5.77
N ALA A 318 -20.66 21.14 6.10
CA ALA A 318 -20.48 20.42 7.37
C ALA A 318 -19.12 19.71 7.41
N ALA A 319 -18.73 19.06 6.31
CA ALA A 319 -17.43 18.39 6.18
C ALA A 319 -16.26 19.38 6.31
N LEU A 320 -16.37 20.55 5.68
CA LEU A 320 -15.37 21.62 5.78
C LEU A 320 -15.24 22.18 7.19
N THR A 321 -16.36 22.39 7.88
CA THR A 321 -16.35 22.87 9.27
C THR A 321 -15.62 21.89 10.21
N ALA A 322 -15.92 20.59 10.07
CA ALA A 322 -15.23 19.55 10.83
C ALA A 322 -13.72 19.49 10.49
N LEU A 323 -13.37 19.63 9.21
CA LEU A 323 -11.98 19.58 8.77
C LEU A 323 -11.16 20.78 9.24
N CYS A 324 -11.70 22.00 9.17
CA CYS A 324 -11.04 23.22 9.66
C CYS A 324 -10.88 23.23 11.19
N THR A 325 -11.83 22.63 11.93
CA THR A 325 -11.70 22.44 13.38
C THR A 325 -10.49 21.58 13.74
N ARG A 326 -10.17 20.62 12.86
CA ARG A 326 -9.06 19.69 13.06
C ARG A 326 -7.73 20.20 12.49
N TYR A 327 -7.78 20.96 11.40
CA TYR A 327 -6.61 21.48 10.70
C TYR A 327 -6.76 23.00 10.52
N GLU A 328 -6.46 23.76 11.57
CA GLU A 328 -6.65 25.21 11.62
C GLU A 328 -5.90 25.95 10.50
N PHE A 329 -4.73 25.44 10.10
CA PHE A 329 -3.92 26.01 9.02
C PHE A 329 -4.64 26.07 7.66
N LEU A 330 -5.71 25.29 7.46
CA LEU A 330 -6.48 25.31 6.21
C LEU A 330 -7.05 26.71 5.92
N ALA A 331 -7.56 27.41 6.94
CA ALA A 331 -8.13 28.74 6.79
C ALA A 331 -7.07 29.82 6.51
N GLU A 332 -5.83 29.60 6.95
CA GLU A 332 -4.70 30.52 6.71
C GLU A 332 -4.14 30.36 5.30
N VAL A 333 -4.17 29.14 4.77
CA VAL A 333 -3.46 28.75 3.55
C VAL A 333 -4.38 28.71 2.32
N CYS A 334 -5.67 28.45 2.52
CA CYS A 334 -6.65 28.30 1.46
C CYS A 334 -7.81 29.29 1.59
N ARG A 335 -8.30 29.79 0.46
CA ARG A 335 -9.59 30.48 0.37
C ARG A 335 -10.64 29.42 0.04
N LEU A 336 -11.33 28.94 1.07
CA LEU A 336 -12.24 27.79 1.01
C LEU A 336 -13.68 28.25 0.77
N THR A 337 -14.31 27.74 -0.28
CA THR A 337 -15.71 28.03 -0.64
C THR A 337 -16.50 26.72 -0.68
N PRO A 338 -17.26 26.37 0.37
CA PRO A 338 -18.11 25.18 0.34
C PRO A 338 -19.35 25.40 -0.54
N ARG A 339 -19.81 24.35 -1.22
CA ARG A 339 -21.04 24.33 -2.03
C ARG A 339 -21.80 23.03 -1.76
N ASP A 340 -22.90 23.13 -1.03
CA ASP A 340 -23.78 21.98 -0.80
C ASP A 340 -24.64 21.74 -2.04
N MET A 341 -24.43 20.60 -2.70
CA MET A 341 -25.08 20.27 -3.97
C MET A 341 -25.01 18.76 -4.25
N PRO A 342 -25.95 18.20 -5.03
CA PRO A 342 -25.89 16.80 -5.44
C PRO A 342 -24.59 16.43 -6.15
N GLU A 343 -23.99 15.29 -5.81
CA GLU A 343 -22.83 14.70 -6.49
C GLU A 343 -23.20 14.14 -7.88
N THR A 344 -23.53 15.04 -8.82
CA THR A 344 -23.92 14.71 -10.20
C THR A 344 -23.25 15.64 -11.21
N GLY A 345 -22.99 15.16 -12.43
CA GLY A 345 -22.35 16.00 -13.44
C GLY A 345 -23.20 17.19 -13.88
N HIS A 346 -24.54 17.09 -13.82
CA HIS A 346 -25.43 18.22 -14.06
C HIS A 346 -25.18 19.36 -13.07
N ALA A 347 -25.19 19.05 -11.78
CA ALA A 347 -24.96 20.06 -10.74
C ALA A 347 -23.52 20.64 -10.83
N VAL A 348 -22.51 19.82 -11.21
CA VAL A 348 -21.15 20.31 -11.48
C VAL A 348 -21.12 21.28 -12.66
N ASN A 349 -21.88 21.01 -13.73
CA ASN A 349 -21.98 21.93 -14.86
C ASN A 349 -22.65 23.25 -14.48
N GLU A 350 -23.68 23.23 -13.64
CA GLU A 350 -24.33 24.45 -13.13
C GLU A 350 -23.34 25.28 -12.32
N LEU A 351 -22.64 24.66 -11.36
CA LEU A 351 -21.62 25.34 -10.56
C LEU A 351 -20.50 25.95 -11.43
N LEU A 352 -19.97 25.19 -12.39
CA LEU A 352 -18.94 25.73 -13.29
C LEU A 352 -19.46 26.85 -14.18
N SER A 353 -20.76 26.88 -14.51
CA SER A 353 -21.37 27.99 -15.24
C SER A 353 -21.49 29.23 -14.37
N GLU A 354 -21.91 29.06 -13.12
CA GLU A 354 -21.96 30.13 -12.11
C GLU A 354 -20.57 30.75 -11.92
N LEU A 355 -19.54 29.93 -11.67
CA LEU A 355 -18.16 30.41 -11.48
C LEU A 355 -17.62 31.16 -12.70
N ARG A 356 -17.86 30.66 -13.92
CA ARG A 356 -17.46 31.34 -15.15
C ARG A 356 -18.16 32.70 -15.34
N SER A 357 -19.40 32.83 -14.86
CA SER A 357 -20.18 34.07 -14.98
C SER A 357 -19.78 35.15 -13.97
N ALA A 358 -19.27 34.75 -12.80
CA ALA A 358 -18.85 35.69 -11.75
C ALA A 358 -17.56 36.42 -12.15
N GLU A 359 -16.46 35.69 -12.36
CA GLU A 359 -15.17 36.24 -12.82
C GLU A 359 -14.33 35.15 -13.52
N PRO A 360 -13.69 35.40 -14.67
CA PRO A 360 -12.87 34.40 -15.37
C PRO A 360 -11.70 33.84 -14.55
N ALA A 361 -11.17 34.63 -13.61
CA ALA A 361 -10.09 34.22 -12.70
C ALA A 361 -10.53 33.21 -11.62
N THR A 362 -11.83 32.99 -11.45
CA THR A 362 -12.39 32.04 -10.47
C THR A 362 -12.63 30.65 -11.05
N VAL A 363 -12.37 30.46 -12.36
CA VAL A 363 -12.50 29.15 -13.00
C VAL A 363 -11.36 28.25 -12.52
N PRO A 364 -11.67 27.07 -11.93
CA PRO A 364 -10.66 26.18 -11.40
C PRO A 364 -9.78 25.64 -12.54
N GLY A 365 -8.46 25.70 -12.35
CA GLY A 365 -7.49 25.09 -13.26
C GLY A 365 -7.36 23.58 -13.06
N ARG A 366 -7.73 23.09 -11.87
CA ARG A 366 -7.78 21.67 -11.49
C ARG A 366 -9.16 21.31 -10.95
N VAL A 367 -9.71 20.21 -11.45
CA VAL A 367 -11.00 19.63 -11.02
C VAL A 367 -10.75 18.20 -10.56
N TYR A 368 -11.16 17.88 -9.34
CA TYR A 368 -11.05 16.54 -8.76
C TYR A 368 -12.45 16.01 -8.51
N VAL A 369 -12.82 14.91 -9.15
CA VAL A 369 -14.08 14.21 -8.92
C VAL A 369 -13.80 13.03 -7.98
N CYS A 370 -14.20 13.19 -6.73
CA CYS A 370 -13.88 12.33 -5.59
C CYS A 370 -15.15 11.77 -4.93
N CYS A 371 -16.16 11.44 -5.74
CA CYS A 371 -17.43 10.92 -5.27
C CYS A 371 -17.31 9.43 -4.91
N ARG A 372 -18.24 8.91 -4.09
CA ARG A 372 -18.35 7.47 -3.83
C ARG A 372 -19.81 7.02 -3.89
N PRO A 373 -20.08 5.78 -4.37
CA PRO A 373 -19.16 4.78 -4.94
C PRO A 373 -18.58 5.15 -6.33
N ASP A 374 -17.67 4.33 -6.87
CA ASP A 374 -16.94 4.58 -8.13
C ASP A 374 -17.85 4.88 -9.32
N ASP A 375 -19.03 4.26 -9.40
CA ASP A 375 -20.04 4.51 -10.42
C ASP A 375 -20.60 5.94 -10.36
N VAL A 376 -20.76 6.50 -9.16
CA VAL A 376 -21.14 7.91 -8.97
C VAL A 376 -20.02 8.84 -9.42
N SER A 377 -18.76 8.52 -9.08
CA SER A 377 -17.58 9.27 -9.49
C SER A 377 -17.45 9.30 -11.02
N LEU A 378 -17.52 8.13 -11.65
CA LEU A 378 -17.44 7.96 -13.09
C LEU A 378 -18.60 8.67 -13.80
N ARG A 379 -19.84 8.44 -13.38
CA ARG A 379 -21.02 9.11 -13.96
C ARG A 379 -20.91 10.62 -13.84
N THR A 380 -20.43 11.13 -12.71
CA THR A 380 -20.24 12.57 -12.49
C THR A 380 -19.20 13.16 -13.44
N ALA A 381 -18.03 12.55 -13.55
CA ALA A 381 -16.97 13.02 -14.46
C ALA A 381 -17.38 12.95 -15.95
N LEU A 382 -18.06 11.88 -16.37
CA LEU A 382 -18.51 11.68 -17.75
C LEU A 382 -19.72 12.55 -18.13
N THR A 383 -20.42 13.16 -17.17
CA THR A 383 -21.55 14.06 -17.46
C THR A 383 -21.24 15.53 -17.14
N ALA A 384 -20.11 15.82 -16.48
CA ALA A 384 -19.61 17.16 -16.19
C ALA A 384 -18.88 17.79 -17.40
N VAL A 385 -19.56 17.89 -18.55
CA VAL A 385 -19.00 18.36 -19.83
C VAL A 385 -18.29 19.73 -19.73
N ARG A 386 -18.72 20.62 -18.83
CA ARG A 386 -18.08 21.94 -18.63
C ARG A 386 -16.74 21.90 -17.89
N ALA A 387 -16.40 20.76 -17.30
CA ALA A 387 -15.09 20.49 -16.70
C ALA A 387 -14.07 19.95 -17.72
N TRP A 388 -14.52 19.50 -18.89
CA TRP A 388 -13.65 18.92 -19.92
C TRP A 388 -12.74 19.91 -20.64
N PRO A 389 -13.07 21.21 -20.81
CA PRO A 389 -12.15 22.20 -21.39
C PRO A 389 -10.99 22.60 -20.46
N THR A 390 -10.65 21.79 -19.47
CA THR A 390 -9.53 22.03 -18.57
C THR A 390 -8.19 21.82 -19.30
N THR A 391 -7.09 22.21 -18.63
CA THR A 391 -5.75 21.89 -19.10
C THR A 391 -5.55 20.36 -19.13
N PRO A 392 -4.56 19.84 -19.89
CA PRO A 392 -4.17 18.44 -19.75
C PRO A 392 -3.92 18.06 -18.27
N ASP A 393 -4.36 16.87 -17.89
CA ASP A 393 -4.45 16.40 -16.50
C ASP A 393 -5.29 17.30 -15.56
N GLY A 394 -6.10 18.18 -16.12
CA GLY A 394 -6.90 19.16 -15.39
C GLY A 394 -8.13 18.56 -14.71
N LEU A 395 -8.62 17.41 -15.17
CA LEU A 395 -9.73 16.67 -14.57
C LEU A 395 -9.24 15.33 -14.03
N THR A 396 -9.16 15.19 -12.72
CA THR A 396 -8.78 13.94 -12.06
C THR A 396 -10.01 13.21 -11.55
N LEU A 397 -10.17 11.94 -11.93
CA LEU A 397 -11.27 11.07 -11.54
C LEU A 397 -10.78 10.05 -10.51
N GLN A 398 -11.29 10.12 -9.28
CA GLN A 398 -11.05 9.11 -8.26
C GLN A 398 -11.78 7.80 -8.62
N LEU A 399 -11.04 6.69 -8.57
CA LEU A 399 -11.53 5.32 -8.65
C LEU A 399 -10.86 4.49 -7.54
N GLN A 400 -11.47 3.38 -7.13
CA GLN A 400 -10.89 2.49 -6.13
C GLN A 400 -9.65 1.77 -6.69
N GLU A 401 -9.75 1.21 -7.89
CA GLU A 401 -8.64 0.60 -8.65
C GLU A 401 -8.65 1.19 -10.07
N ALA A 402 -7.56 1.83 -10.48
CA ALA A 402 -7.46 2.41 -11.82
C ALA A 402 -7.38 1.31 -12.88
N GLY A 403 -6.75 0.17 -12.60
CA GLY A 403 -6.53 -0.90 -13.60
C GLY A 403 -7.81 -1.42 -14.27
N SER A 404 -8.96 -1.42 -13.56
CA SER A 404 -10.24 -1.91 -14.11
C SER A 404 -10.85 -0.98 -15.15
N TYR A 405 -10.52 0.32 -15.12
CA TYR A 405 -11.11 1.34 -16.01
C TYR A 405 -10.07 2.10 -16.85
N GLY A 406 -8.83 2.19 -16.37
CA GLY A 406 -7.72 2.90 -17.00
C GLY A 406 -7.12 2.15 -18.20
N ALA A 407 -7.30 0.83 -18.30
CA ALA A 407 -7.05 0.12 -19.55
C ALA A 407 -8.09 0.45 -20.63
N SER A 408 -9.28 0.91 -20.21
CA SER A 408 -10.38 1.29 -21.08
C SER A 408 -10.44 2.78 -21.38
N LEU A 409 -9.75 3.64 -20.63
CA LEU A 409 -9.70 5.11 -20.78
C LEU A 409 -8.29 5.52 -21.22
N GLY A 410 -8.12 5.94 -22.48
CA GLY A 410 -6.81 6.35 -23.02
C GLY A 410 -6.78 6.58 -24.53
N ASP A 411 -5.64 7.05 -25.04
CA ASP A 411 -5.40 7.25 -26.47
C ASP A 411 -4.60 6.05 -27.05
N GLY A 412 -5.30 4.97 -27.41
CA GLY A 412 -4.67 3.76 -28.00
C GLY A 412 -5.66 2.70 -28.50
N ASP A 413 -5.20 1.80 -29.37
CA ASP A 413 -6.04 0.78 -30.06
C ASP A 413 -6.83 -0.15 -29.11
N THR A 414 -6.44 -0.25 -27.84
CA THR A 414 -7.10 -1.05 -26.81
C THR A 414 -8.04 -0.25 -25.90
N ALA A 415 -8.06 1.08 -26.00
CA ALA A 415 -8.93 1.92 -25.20
C ALA A 415 -10.39 1.83 -25.70
N MET A 416 -11.33 1.70 -24.77
CA MET A 416 -12.77 1.67 -25.10
C MET A 416 -13.41 3.06 -25.02
N LEU A 417 -12.77 4.01 -24.35
CA LEU A 417 -13.22 5.36 -24.06
C LEU A 417 -12.04 6.33 -24.22
N ASP A 418 -12.32 7.51 -24.78
CA ASP A 418 -11.37 8.62 -24.93
C ASP A 418 -11.00 9.21 -23.55
N ASP A 419 -9.75 9.60 -23.36
CA ASP A 419 -9.25 10.33 -22.18
C ASP A 419 -9.41 11.86 -22.31
N LEU A 420 -10.23 12.29 -23.27
CA LEU A 420 -10.49 13.67 -23.65
C LEU A 420 -9.22 14.38 -24.12
N GLY A 421 -8.38 13.66 -24.87
CA GLY A 421 -7.07 14.11 -25.34
C GLY A 421 -6.13 14.47 -24.19
N GLY A 422 -6.03 13.58 -23.20
CA GLY A 422 -5.17 13.70 -22.01
C GLY A 422 -5.68 14.67 -20.93
N ARG A 423 -6.98 15.01 -20.93
CA ARG A 423 -7.55 15.93 -19.93
C ARG A 423 -8.15 15.21 -18.73
N LEU A 424 -8.67 14.00 -18.96
CA LEU A 424 -9.21 13.14 -17.93
C LEU A 424 -8.13 12.17 -17.45
N ARG A 425 -7.72 12.32 -16.20
CA ARG A 425 -6.75 11.44 -15.54
C ARG A 425 -7.47 10.52 -14.54
N PRO A 426 -7.60 9.21 -14.82
CA PRO A 426 -8.08 8.26 -13.82
C PRO A 426 -7.03 8.10 -12.71
N PHE A 427 -7.47 8.11 -11.46
CA PHE A 427 -6.62 7.98 -10.29
C PHE A 427 -7.13 6.87 -9.36
N GLY A 428 -6.36 5.79 -9.28
CA GLY A 428 -6.67 4.61 -8.47
C GLY A 428 -6.19 4.77 -7.03
N VAL A 429 -7.13 4.84 -6.08
CA VAL A 429 -6.82 5.02 -4.66
C VAL A 429 -5.95 3.87 -4.13
N LEU A 430 -6.31 2.61 -4.41
CA LEU A 430 -5.52 1.46 -3.98
C LEU A 430 -4.18 1.38 -4.70
N ASP A 431 -4.12 1.74 -5.98
CA ASP A 431 -2.89 1.77 -6.77
C ASP A 431 -1.85 2.76 -6.23
N ALA A 432 -2.34 3.90 -5.73
CA ALA A 432 -1.51 4.93 -5.13
C ALA A 432 -1.11 4.56 -3.69
N ALA A 433 -2.05 4.07 -2.88
CA ALA A 433 -1.82 3.81 -1.45
C ALA A 433 -1.03 2.53 -1.16
N CYS A 434 -1.21 1.45 -1.92
CA CYS A 434 -0.62 0.13 -1.64
C CYS A 434 0.84 0.01 -2.12
N ARG A 435 1.62 1.09 -2.04
CA ARG A 435 3.06 1.09 -2.32
C ARG A 435 3.80 0.75 -1.03
N PRO A 436 4.62 -0.32 -0.99
CA PRO A 436 5.32 -0.75 0.22
C PRO A 436 6.15 0.36 0.87
N GLU A 437 6.71 1.25 0.05
CA GLU A 437 7.52 2.38 0.48
C GLU A 437 6.70 3.41 1.27
N LEU A 438 5.43 3.62 0.90
CA LEU A 438 4.51 4.54 1.59
C LEU A 438 3.92 3.95 2.87
N LEU A 439 3.87 2.62 2.97
CA LEU A 439 3.39 1.93 4.17
C LEU A 439 4.49 1.84 5.23
N ASP A 440 5.75 1.86 4.81
CA ASP A 440 6.90 1.96 5.70
C ASP A 440 7.06 3.37 6.32
N ASP A 441 6.43 4.40 5.73
CA ASP A 441 6.31 5.77 6.25
C ASP A 441 5.34 5.82 7.43
N ASP A 442 5.85 5.46 8.61
CA ASP A 442 5.05 5.50 9.82
C ASP A 442 4.72 6.93 10.27
N LEU A 443 3.82 7.05 11.25
CA LEU A 443 3.52 8.31 11.92
C LEU A 443 4.76 9.10 12.35
N MET A 444 5.87 8.43 12.69
CA MET A 444 7.13 9.13 13.02
C MET A 444 7.69 9.86 11.80
N GLU A 445 7.61 9.27 10.60
CA GLU A 445 7.98 9.94 9.35
C GLU A 445 7.10 11.18 9.11
N GLN A 446 5.79 11.06 9.35
CA GLN A 446 4.85 12.17 9.19
C GLN A 446 5.19 13.34 10.13
N LEU A 447 5.51 13.03 11.39
CA LEU A 447 5.90 14.03 12.37
C LEU A 447 7.29 14.62 12.07
N ALA A 448 8.24 13.80 11.62
CA ALA A 448 9.57 14.26 11.20
C ALA A 448 9.48 15.26 10.03
N ARG A 449 8.63 14.96 9.06
CA ARG A 449 8.32 15.88 7.95
C ARG A 449 7.69 17.18 8.47
N ALA A 450 6.68 17.09 9.33
CA ALA A 450 6.02 18.27 9.90
C ALA A 450 6.99 19.17 10.69
N PHE A 451 7.96 18.60 11.42
CA PHE A 451 9.03 19.38 12.07
C PHE A 451 9.88 20.14 11.05
N HIS A 452 10.31 19.46 10.00
CA HIS A 452 11.12 20.07 8.95
C HIS A 452 10.36 21.18 8.23
N GLU A 453 9.09 20.95 7.90
CA GLU A 453 8.22 21.95 7.29
C GLU A 453 8.06 23.19 8.17
N GLU A 454 7.80 23.04 9.46
CA GLU A 454 7.72 24.18 10.38
C GLU A 454 9.08 24.89 10.54
N TYR A 455 10.19 24.16 10.51
CA TYR A 455 11.53 24.77 10.46
C TYR A 455 11.70 25.64 9.20
N VAL A 456 11.35 25.14 8.01
CA VAL A 456 11.44 25.90 6.77
C VAL A 456 10.59 27.16 6.85
N LEU A 457 9.36 27.04 7.35
CA LEU A 457 8.42 28.16 7.49
C LEU A 457 8.91 29.21 8.49
N ALA A 458 9.43 28.78 9.64
CA ALA A 458 10.02 29.67 10.62
C ALA A 458 11.23 30.43 10.03
N ARG A 459 12.14 29.73 9.34
CA ARG A 459 13.30 30.35 8.67
C ARG A 459 12.90 31.38 7.62
N ARG A 460 11.87 31.09 6.83
CA ARG A 460 11.30 32.06 5.88
C ARG A 460 10.72 33.29 6.57
N ARG A 461 9.98 33.13 7.68
CA ARG A 461 9.48 34.27 8.47
C ARG A 461 10.61 35.15 9.02
N HIS A 462 11.77 34.56 9.29
CA HIS A 462 12.99 35.29 9.67
C HIS A 462 13.74 35.93 8.48
N GLY A 463 13.28 35.73 7.24
CA GLY A 463 13.88 36.32 6.04
C GLY A 463 15.00 35.48 5.41
N ASP A 464 15.22 34.24 5.86
CA ASP A 464 16.21 33.36 5.25
C ASP A 464 15.79 32.94 3.84
N VAL A 465 16.75 32.83 2.93
CA VAL A 465 16.56 32.36 1.55
C VAL A 465 17.26 31.02 1.32
N VAL A 466 16.75 30.20 0.41
CA VAL A 466 17.30 28.86 0.13
C VAL A 466 18.77 28.89 -0.28
N ALA A 467 19.20 29.93 -1.00
CA ALA A 467 20.60 30.13 -1.38
C ALA A 467 21.55 30.25 -0.17
N ALA A 468 21.08 30.84 0.94
CA ALA A 468 21.86 31.00 2.16
C ALA A 468 21.75 29.80 3.11
N ASN A 469 20.67 29.01 2.98
CA ASN A 469 20.44 27.81 3.77
C ASN A 469 19.92 26.66 2.89
N PRO A 470 20.82 25.78 2.40
CA PRO A 470 20.45 24.65 1.55
C PRO A 470 19.51 23.63 2.20
N SER A 471 19.28 23.71 3.51
CA SER A 471 18.31 22.86 4.20
C SER A 471 16.87 23.33 4.00
N MET A 472 16.65 24.54 3.46
CA MET A 472 15.31 25.09 3.18
C MET A 472 14.70 24.53 1.90
N VAL A 473 14.74 23.20 1.76
CA VAL A 473 14.20 22.44 0.64
C VAL A 473 13.06 21.53 1.11
N PRO A 474 12.18 21.06 0.20
CA PRO A 474 11.19 20.04 0.51
C PRO A 474 11.81 18.78 1.12
N TRP A 475 11.02 18.06 1.94
CA TRP A 475 11.46 16.87 2.68
C TRP A 475 12.16 15.85 1.79
N GLU A 476 11.63 15.60 0.60
CA GLU A 476 12.14 14.62 -0.36
C GLU A 476 13.54 14.97 -0.90
N ARG A 477 13.90 16.25 -0.88
CA ARG A 477 15.22 16.77 -1.30
C ARG A 477 16.17 17.01 -0.12
N LEU A 478 15.70 16.84 1.11
CA LEU A 478 16.50 17.03 2.30
C LEU A 478 17.57 15.93 2.40
N PRO A 479 18.85 16.26 2.69
CA PRO A 479 19.89 15.24 2.89
C PRO A 479 19.47 14.19 3.92
N GLY A 480 19.71 12.91 3.61
CA GLY A 480 19.24 11.78 4.43
C GLY A 480 19.67 11.83 5.91
N ARG A 481 20.83 12.44 6.20
CA ARG A 481 21.26 12.72 7.58
C ARG A 481 20.29 13.65 8.32
N LEU A 482 19.87 14.74 7.68
CA LEU A 482 18.94 15.71 8.28
C LEU A 482 17.53 15.13 8.37
N GLN A 483 17.13 14.26 7.43
CA GLN A 483 15.90 13.47 7.58
C GLN A 483 15.96 12.59 8.83
N GLU A 484 17.06 11.87 9.06
CA GLU A 484 17.21 11.03 10.26
C GLU A 484 17.25 11.85 11.55
N ASP A 485 17.83 13.07 11.54
CA ASP A 485 17.80 13.98 12.68
C ASP A 485 16.37 14.36 13.08
N ASN A 486 15.52 14.68 12.08
CA ASN A 486 14.11 14.97 12.30
C ASN A 486 13.33 13.72 12.77
N ARG A 487 13.60 12.53 12.19
CA ARG A 487 13.01 11.26 12.66
C ARG A 487 13.38 10.97 14.11
N ALA A 488 14.63 11.17 14.47
CA ALA A 488 15.10 10.96 15.83
C ALA A 488 14.45 11.94 16.82
N ALA A 489 14.23 13.20 16.43
CA ALA A 489 13.46 14.16 17.22
C ALA A 489 11.99 13.73 17.38
N ALA A 490 11.35 13.27 16.30
CA ALA A 490 9.97 12.77 16.31
C ALA A 490 9.80 11.57 17.25
N ARG A 491 10.71 10.59 17.22
CA ARG A 491 10.71 9.44 18.14
C ARG A 491 10.80 9.85 19.62
N HIS A 492 11.35 11.03 19.91
CA HIS A 492 11.52 11.53 21.27
C HIS A 492 10.35 12.40 21.78
N ILE A 493 9.31 12.66 20.98
CA ILE A 493 8.14 13.43 21.43
C ILE A 493 7.43 12.71 22.59
N GLY A 494 7.15 11.41 22.46
CA GLY A 494 6.47 10.63 23.50
C GLY A 494 7.18 10.71 24.86
N PRO A 495 8.48 10.35 24.94
CA PRO A 495 9.28 10.53 26.17
C PRO A 495 9.26 11.96 26.74
N LYS A 496 9.38 12.99 25.90
CA LYS A 496 9.30 14.40 26.32
C LYS A 496 7.97 14.71 26.99
N LEU A 497 6.86 14.42 26.32
CA LEU A 497 5.53 14.74 26.85
C LEU A 497 5.22 13.96 28.15
N ARG A 498 5.63 12.68 28.25
CA ARG A 498 5.48 11.92 29.50
C ARG A 498 6.24 12.53 30.68
N SER A 499 7.38 13.19 30.44
CA SER A 499 8.19 13.79 31.51
C SER A 499 7.56 15.03 32.17
N ILE A 500 6.50 15.57 31.54
CA ILE A 500 5.72 16.72 32.00
C ILE A 500 4.23 16.37 32.11
N ASP A 501 3.93 15.07 32.28
CA ASP A 501 2.58 14.53 32.43
C ASP A 501 1.59 14.97 31.33
N CYS A 502 2.08 14.99 30.09
CA CYS A 502 1.31 15.31 28.90
C CYS A 502 1.24 14.11 27.95
N ALA A 503 0.21 14.08 27.11
CA ALA A 503 0.05 13.08 26.05
C ALA A 503 -0.38 13.72 24.72
N ILE A 504 -0.18 12.99 23.62
CA ILE A 504 -0.68 13.35 22.30
C ILE A 504 -2.09 12.78 22.14
N ALA A 505 -3.03 13.59 21.66
CA ALA A 505 -4.37 13.16 21.28
C ALA A 505 -4.72 13.67 19.87
N PRO A 506 -5.65 13.05 19.16
CA PRO A 506 -6.24 13.66 17.97
C PRO A 506 -6.87 15.01 18.33
N ARG A 507 -6.78 15.98 17.41
CA ARG A 507 -7.52 17.22 17.54
C ARG A 507 -8.99 16.98 17.19
N VAL A 508 -9.88 17.23 18.16
CA VAL A 508 -11.33 16.97 18.05
C VAL A 508 -12.19 18.20 18.35
N ALA A 509 -11.59 19.29 18.81
CA ALA A 509 -12.29 20.54 19.11
C ALA A 509 -11.33 21.72 19.00
N PRO A 510 -11.83 22.95 18.73
CA PRO A 510 -11.04 24.15 18.85
C PRO A 510 -10.77 24.39 20.34
N LYS A 511 -9.58 24.01 20.81
CA LYS A 511 -9.09 24.34 22.15
C LYS A 511 -8.14 25.53 22.04
N PRO A 512 -8.02 26.36 23.08
CA PRO A 512 -6.95 27.35 23.13
C PRO A 512 -5.61 26.65 22.85
N PRO A 513 -4.70 27.31 22.12
CA PRO A 513 -3.43 26.71 21.76
C PRO A 513 -2.70 26.28 23.03
N PHE A 514 -2.33 25.01 23.09
CA PHE A 514 -1.54 24.48 24.19
C PHE A 514 -0.21 25.24 24.26
N ALA A 515 0.10 25.79 25.43
CA ALA A 515 1.37 26.42 25.71
C ALA A 515 2.09 25.65 26.83
N PHE A 516 3.39 25.41 26.60
CA PHE A 516 4.26 24.91 27.67
C PHE A 516 4.52 26.02 28.69
N ARG A 517 4.67 25.63 29.96
CA ARG A 517 5.19 26.49 31.01
C ARG A 517 6.69 26.71 30.81
N ASP A 518 7.23 27.81 31.31
CA ASP A 518 8.65 28.14 31.10
C ASP A 518 9.60 27.08 31.67
N ASP A 519 9.24 26.47 32.81
CA ASP A 519 10.00 25.38 33.41
C ASP A 519 9.94 24.09 32.57
N GLU A 520 8.81 23.82 31.93
CA GLU A 520 8.63 22.72 30.98
C GLU A 520 9.50 22.95 29.74
N ILE A 521 9.50 24.16 29.18
CA ILE A 521 10.34 24.51 28.01
C ILE A 521 11.82 24.24 28.33
N GLY A 522 12.30 24.72 29.48
CA GLY A 522 13.68 24.48 29.92
C GLY A 522 14.00 22.99 30.04
N ARG A 523 13.13 22.22 30.70
CA ARG A 523 13.31 20.77 30.89
C ARG A 523 13.34 20.01 29.57
N LEU A 524 12.39 20.30 28.68
CA LEU A 524 12.28 19.64 27.39
C LEU A 524 13.42 20.00 26.44
N ALA A 525 13.94 21.24 26.50
CA ALA A 525 15.10 21.68 25.73
C ALA A 525 16.38 20.94 26.16
N VAL A 526 16.60 20.78 27.48
CA VAL A 526 17.70 19.96 28.02
C VAL A 526 17.59 18.52 27.53
N MET A 527 16.39 17.94 27.53
CA MET A 527 16.16 16.58 27.01
C MET A 527 16.48 16.48 25.52
N GLU A 528 16.15 17.50 24.73
CA GLU A 528 16.47 17.54 23.29
C GLU A 528 17.97 17.63 23.03
N HIS A 529 18.67 18.52 23.74
CA HIS A 529 20.12 18.64 23.63
C HIS A 529 20.82 17.33 24.01
N ARG A 530 20.44 16.70 25.13
CA ARG A 530 21.00 15.41 25.56
C ARG A 530 20.78 14.31 24.52
N ARG A 531 19.59 14.25 23.91
CA ARG A 531 19.28 13.32 22.81
C ARG A 531 20.20 13.56 21.62
N TRP A 532 20.32 14.81 21.19
CA TRP A 532 21.15 15.22 20.06
C TRP A 532 22.64 14.94 20.31
N LEU A 533 23.16 15.29 21.48
CA LEU A 533 24.53 15.03 21.93
C LEU A 533 24.84 13.53 21.86
N ALA A 534 23.98 12.69 22.42
CA ALA A 534 24.16 11.25 22.42
C ALA A 534 24.10 10.65 20.99
N ALA A 535 23.26 11.21 20.10
CA ALA A 535 23.22 10.78 18.69
C ALA A 535 24.53 11.10 17.97
N ARG A 536 25.06 12.31 18.12
CA ARG A 536 26.32 12.73 17.50
C ARG A 536 27.52 11.96 18.02
N GLN A 537 27.58 11.69 19.32
CA GLN A 537 28.64 10.86 19.90
C GLN A 537 28.65 9.44 19.32
N ARG A 538 27.48 8.82 19.12
CA ARG A 538 27.38 7.49 18.47
C ARG A 538 27.84 7.49 17.01
N GLU A 539 27.73 8.63 16.33
CA GLU A 539 28.26 8.84 14.98
C GLU A 539 29.76 9.18 14.96
N GLY A 540 30.43 9.19 16.12
CA GLY A 540 31.85 9.47 16.27
C GLY A 540 32.20 10.95 16.27
N TRP A 541 31.24 11.85 16.49
CA TRP A 541 31.54 13.27 16.66
C TRP A 541 32.13 13.56 18.04
N THR A 542 33.08 14.49 18.09
CA THR A 542 33.77 14.89 19.31
C THR A 542 33.78 16.41 19.50
N TYR A 543 34.05 16.88 20.71
CA TYR A 543 34.17 18.31 20.96
C TYR A 543 35.37 18.90 20.22
N GLY A 544 35.19 20.10 19.67
CA GLY A 544 36.29 20.94 19.18
C GLY A 544 35.86 22.40 19.08
N HIS A 545 36.80 23.33 19.18
CA HIS A 545 36.50 24.77 19.22
C HIS A 545 35.83 25.31 17.95
N VAL A 546 36.02 24.64 16.82
CA VAL A 546 35.44 25.00 15.52
C VAL A 546 34.73 23.78 14.94
N ARG A 547 33.63 24.03 14.22
CA ARG A 547 32.94 22.98 13.47
C ARG A 547 33.79 22.52 12.30
N ASP A 548 34.11 21.23 12.26
CA ASP A 548 34.77 20.56 11.13
C ASP A 548 34.03 19.26 10.82
N ASP A 549 33.40 19.21 9.66
CA ASP A 549 32.61 18.05 9.26
C ASP A 549 33.48 16.86 8.81
N THR A 550 34.74 17.10 8.42
CA THR A 550 35.72 16.07 8.04
C THR A 550 36.32 15.42 9.27
N ALA A 551 36.78 16.23 10.24
CA ALA A 551 37.29 15.76 11.53
C ALA A 551 36.18 15.34 12.51
N ARG A 552 34.91 15.61 12.16
CA ARG A 552 33.72 15.40 13.00
C ARG A 552 33.82 16.09 14.36
N THR A 553 34.30 17.33 14.38
CA THR A 553 34.37 18.15 15.59
C THR A 553 33.32 19.24 15.60
N ARG A 554 32.77 19.56 16.78
CA ARG A 554 31.81 20.67 16.93
C ARG A 554 31.86 21.33 18.31
N PRO A 555 31.72 22.66 18.42
CA PRO A 555 31.77 23.36 19.71
C PRO A 555 30.60 23.04 20.64
N ASP A 556 29.43 22.72 20.08
CA ASP A 556 28.21 22.48 20.87
C ASP A 556 28.15 21.08 21.50
N LEU A 557 29.19 20.25 21.34
CA LEU A 557 29.25 18.90 21.93
C LEU A 557 29.73 18.96 23.38
N VAL A 558 29.04 19.78 24.18
CA VAL A 558 29.28 20.02 25.60
C VAL A 558 27.99 19.82 26.41
N GLU A 559 28.10 19.79 27.73
CA GLU A 559 26.94 19.78 28.62
C GLU A 559 26.10 21.05 28.46
N TRP A 560 24.80 20.97 28.81
CA TRP A 560 23.83 22.03 28.57
C TRP A 560 24.25 23.36 29.21
N GLU A 561 24.82 23.30 30.41
CA GLU A 561 25.27 24.42 31.23
C GLU A 561 26.43 25.19 30.58
N LEU A 562 27.17 24.55 29.66
CA LEU A 562 28.32 25.13 28.97
C LEU A 562 27.95 25.69 27.59
N LEU A 563 26.70 25.55 27.14
CA LEU A 563 26.26 26.07 25.85
C LEU A 563 26.08 27.59 25.87
N GLY A 564 26.44 28.23 24.76
CA GLY A 564 26.06 29.61 24.48
C GLY A 564 24.54 29.77 24.43
N GLU A 565 24.03 30.94 24.84
CA GLU A 565 22.59 31.21 24.93
C GLU A 565 21.88 31.02 23.58
N SER A 566 22.52 31.46 22.49
CA SER A 566 21.97 31.33 21.14
C SER A 566 21.75 29.89 20.67
N VAL A 567 22.49 28.92 21.23
CA VAL A 567 22.28 27.49 20.93
C VAL A 567 21.15 26.95 21.80
N ARG A 568 21.13 27.30 23.10
CA ARG A 568 20.04 26.92 24.01
C ARG A 568 18.69 27.44 23.55
N ASP A 569 18.64 28.65 23.02
CA ASP A 569 17.41 29.24 22.47
C ASP A 569 16.86 28.47 21.28
N ARG A 570 17.72 27.87 20.43
CA ARG A 570 17.26 27.02 19.32
C ARG A 570 16.52 25.78 19.82
N ASP A 571 17.02 25.14 20.88
CA ASP A 571 16.35 23.98 21.48
C ASP A 571 15.03 24.39 22.16
N ARG A 572 14.99 25.55 22.83
CA ARG A 572 13.75 26.10 23.43
C ARG A 572 12.72 26.44 22.35
N ASP A 573 13.13 27.04 21.25
CA ASP A 573 12.25 27.40 20.14
C ASP A 573 11.69 26.15 19.44
N ALA A 574 12.51 25.10 19.28
CA ALA A 574 12.03 23.81 18.78
C ALA A 574 10.96 23.19 19.70
N VAL A 575 11.10 23.33 21.02
CA VAL A 575 10.06 22.92 21.98
C VAL A 575 8.81 23.78 21.85
N ARG A 576 8.94 25.11 21.76
CA ARG A 576 7.81 26.03 21.59
C ARG A 576 7.03 25.78 20.31
N ALA A 577 7.69 25.33 19.24
CA ALA A 577 7.06 25.01 17.97
C ALA A 577 6.27 23.69 17.99
N LEU A 578 6.55 22.78 18.94
CA LEU A 578 5.96 21.44 19.00
C LEU A 578 4.42 21.40 18.94
N PRO A 579 3.66 22.27 19.62
CA PRO A 579 2.20 22.26 19.55
C PRO A 579 1.69 22.59 18.14
N SER A 580 2.36 23.51 17.42
CA SER A 580 2.03 23.86 16.05
C SER A 580 2.35 22.73 15.07
N VAL A 581 3.52 22.09 15.21
CA VAL A 581 3.93 20.91 14.43
C VAL A 581 2.93 19.76 14.60
N LEU A 582 2.48 19.50 15.83
CA LEU A 582 1.47 18.47 16.07
C LEU A 582 0.12 18.85 15.46
N ALA A 583 -0.26 20.14 15.51
CA ALA A 583 -1.51 20.62 14.93
C ALA A 583 -1.56 20.45 13.40
N THR A 584 -0.48 20.70 12.67
CA THR A 584 -0.43 20.49 11.20
C THR A 584 -0.58 19.00 10.82
N ALA A 585 -0.14 18.10 11.70
CA ALA A 585 -0.34 16.67 11.59
C ALA A 585 -1.72 16.18 12.13
N GLY A 586 -2.57 17.07 12.65
CA GLY A 586 -3.93 16.74 13.14
C GLY A 586 -3.98 16.26 14.59
N PHE A 587 -2.91 16.53 15.36
CA PHE A 587 -2.79 16.19 16.77
C PHE A 587 -2.82 17.43 17.66
N GLN A 588 -3.00 17.19 18.97
CA GLN A 588 -2.92 18.17 20.04
C GLN A 588 -2.22 17.56 21.25
N ILE A 589 -1.67 18.43 22.10
CA ILE A 589 -1.13 18.03 23.41
C ILE A 589 -2.22 18.21 24.46
N VAL A 590 -2.35 17.24 25.36
CA VAL A 590 -3.26 17.29 26.51
C VAL A 590 -2.48 17.03 27.80
N ARG A 591 -2.76 17.82 28.84
CA ARG A 591 -2.30 17.52 30.22
C ARG A 591 -3.12 16.35 30.76
N LEU A 592 -2.47 15.40 31.43
CA LEU A 592 -3.13 14.23 32.01
C LEU A 592 -3.66 14.52 33.42
N THR A 593 -2.93 15.34 34.18
CA THR A 593 -3.45 15.90 35.43
C THR A 593 -4.24 17.20 35.14
N PRO A 594 -5.45 17.36 35.70
CA PRO A 594 -6.18 18.63 35.62
C PRO A 594 -5.34 19.77 36.20
N GLU A 595 -5.37 20.95 35.59
CA GLU A 595 -4.80 22.13 36.25
C GLU A 595 -5.62 22.42 37.50
N GLU A 596 -4.96 22.59 38.67
CA GLU A 596 -5.63 23.12 39.85
C GLU A 596 -6.21 24.50 39.50
N PRO A 597 -7.48 24.78 39.85
CA PRO A 597 -8.19 25.98 39.44
C PRO A 597 -7.57 27.28 39.95
#